data_AF-A0A8B6CDF2-F1
#
_entry.id   AF-A0A8B6CDF2-F1
#
_cell.length_a   1.000
_cell.length_b   1.000
_cell.length_c   1.000
_cell.angle_alpha   90.00
_cell.angle_beta   90.00
_cell.angle_gamma   90.00
#
_symmetry.space_group_name_H-M   'P 1'
#
loop_
_entity.id
_entity.type
_entity.pdbx_description
1 polymer ?
#
loop_
_entity_poly.entity_id
_entity_poly.type
_entity_poly.pdbx_seq_one_letter_code
_entity_poly.pdbx_strand_id
1 'polypeptide(L)'
;MFLPTPPEWYTRPNWVAGVSCFSVLSVILHVIAVIAPYWGVFSISSLGITTSVYYGLWSKCTAMNTGTTVCLDWTPSTSSGALKATQTFGMIGVLTAMAGSFIFVLMALKNLMSKPAIIVNIIAFFVSAVSSFLAIITFVVTFVMTPDSDSPSWCFILVFFPTVITGLTGGYLLLFAKKKGILFQKPREPIEYIKPPVSAGLPTKSKIKVRTINEPHPVDEEEAKKNKELIDNCQGPSIETPKLYEYILLSDNNICIGNSVTDSITFNVKTKSDAHVALMSSNSDHDPIYEIIIGGWANSRSIIRDSKEGLPLAMHHGPILKQNVYRTFNISWSHGHIRVKDGSEATIMEWTDTTNPLEIRNIGISTWWSSTGNWSFPCQGTNVLFCSALCKRGDNNHFGDHSCPADLLISSYLKL
;
A
#
# COMPACT_ATOMS: atom_id res chain seq x y z
N MET A 1 13.71 36.12 -6.17
CA MET A 1 13.96 35.11 -5.11
C MET A 1 12.76 34.17 -5.13
N PHE A 2 12.73 33.24 -6.08
CA PHE A 2 11.68 32.23 -6.16
C PHE A 2 12.18 31.03 -5.36
N LEU A 3 11.57 30.78 -4.21
CA LEU A 3 11.78 29.52 -3.51
C LEU A 3 11.23 28.39 -4.40
N PRO A 4 11.95 27.27 -4.54
CA PRO A 4 11.45 26.13 -5.30
C PRO A 4 10.20 25.59 -4.61
N THR A 5 9.15 25.35 -5.38
CA THR A 5 7.99 24.58 -4.93
C THR A 5 8.47 23.19 -4.47
N PRO A 6 8.03 22.70 -3.30
CA PRO A 6 8.46 21.39 -2.82
C PRO A 6 7.99 20.28 -3.78
N PRO A 7 8.75 19.19 -3.90
CA PRO A 7 8.44 18.10 -4.82
C PRO A 7 7.15 17.35 -4.43
N GLU A 8 6.38 16.90 -5.43
CA GLU A 8 5.02 16.33 -5.30
C GLU A 8 4.91 15.10 -4.37
N TRP A 9 6.01 14.42 -4.02
CA TRP A 9 6.00 13.34 -3.04
C TRP A 9 5.82 13.82 -1.58
N TYR A 10 5.90 15.13 -1.32
CA TYR A 10 5.75 15.72 0.01
C TYR A 10 4.32 16.22 0.31
N THR A 11 3.37 16.09 -0.61
CA THR A 11 1.99 16.41 -0.29
C THR A 11 1.38 15.27 0.51
N ARG A 12 1.43 15.37 1.85
CA ARG A 12 0.52 14.62 2.72
C ARG A 12 -0.86 14.70 2.09
N PRO A 13 -1.61 13.60 1.90
CA PRO A 13 -2.97 13.72 1.45
C PRO A 13 -3.69 14.62 2.44
N ASN A 14 -4.15 15.81 2.01
CA ASN A 14 -4.72 16.83 2.88
C ASN A 14 -5.85 16.26 3.78
N TRP A 15 -6.48 15.17 3.33
CA TRP A 15 -7.49 14.44 4.09
C TRP A 15 -6.95 13.73 5.34
N VAL A 16 -5.72 13.21 5.36
CA VAL A 16 -5.16 12.49 6.53
C VAL A 16 -4.99 13.47 7.69
N ALA A 17 -4.42 14.65 7.42
CA ALA A 17 -4.29 15.71 8.41
C ALA A 17 -5.67 16.17 8.92
N GLY A 18 -6.63 16.36 8.01
CA GLY A 18 -8.01 16.70 8.36
C GLY A 18 -8.66 15.68 9.29
N VAL A 19 -8.66 14.39 8.92
CA VAL A 19 -9.27 13.31 9.70
C VAL A 19 -8.57 13.14 11.06
N SER A 20 -7.24 13.31 11.13
CA SER A 20 -6.51 13.28 12.40
C SER A 20 -6.90 14.45 13.31
N CYS A 21 -7.06 15.66 12.77
CA CYS A 21 -7.55 16.80 13.56
C CYS A 21 -8.98 16.57 14.07
N PHE A 22 -9.87 16.05 13.23
CA PHE A 22 -11.24 15.75 13.64
C PHE A 22 -11.33 14.63 14.69
N SER A 23 -10.48 13.60 14.60
CA SER A 23 -10.45 12.52 15.60
C SER A 23 -9.97 13.03 16.96
N VAL A 24 -8.95 13.88 16.99
CA VAL A 24 -8.45 14.51 18.22
C VAL A 24 -9.48 15.45 18.83
N LEU A 25 -10.12 16.30 18.02
CA LEU A 25 -11.20 17.17 18.48
C LEU A 25 -12.36 16.36 19.06
N SER A 26 -12.73 15.26 18.42
CA SER A 26 -13.77 14.36 18.92
C SER A 26 -13.43 13.75 20.28
N VAL A 27 -12.16 13.36 20.50
CA VAL A 27 -11.69 12.88 21.81
C VAL A 27 -11.82 13.96 22.88
N ILE A 28 -11.41 15.20 22.58
CA ILE A 28 -11.51 16.32 23.53
C ILE A 28 -12.97 16.54 23.94
N LEU A 29 -13.89 16.54 22.97
CA LEU A 29 -15.31 16.72 23.23
C LEU A 29 -15.90 15.57 24.06
N HIS A 30 -15.51 14.32 23.78
CA HIS A 30 -15.88 13.16 24.60
C HIS A 30 -15.41 13.29 26.05
N VAL A 31 -14.16 13.71 26.27
CA VAL A 31 -13.59 13.90 27.61
C VAL A 31 -14.33 15.00 28.37
N ILE A 32 -14.57 16.14 27.72
CA ILE A 32 -15.35 17.24 28.31
C ILE A 32 -16.74 16.75 28.70
N ALA A 33 -17.41 16.04 27.79
CA ALA A 33 -18.76 15.56 28.03
C ALA A 33 -18.80 14.58 29.20
N VAL A 34 -17.87 13.62 29.30
CA VAL A 34 -17.88 12.65 30.42
C VAL A 34 -17.55 13.28 31.77
N ILE A 35 -16.70 14.30 31.83
CA ILE A 35 -16.27 14.91 33.09
C ILE A 35 -17.27 15.97 33.60
N ALA A 36 -17.90 16.72 32.69
CA ALA A 36 -18.68 17.88 33.07
C ALA A 36 -20.04 17.53 33.71
N PRO A 37 -20.44 18.22 34.80
CA PRO A 37 -21.64 17.89 35.56
C PRO A 37 -22.94 18.49 35.00
N TYR A 38 -23.04 18.67 33.68
CA TYR A 38 -24.17 19.35 33.02
C TYR A 38 -24.83 18.51 31.92
N TRP A 39 -25.10 17.24 32.21
CA TRP A 39 -25.89 16.36 31.34
C TRP A 39 -27.38 16.64 31.45
N GLY A 40 -27.87 16.83 32.66
CA GLY A 40 -29.26 17.20 32.94
C GLY A 40 -29.35 18.40 33.87
N VAL A 41 -30.47 19.11 33.80
CA VAL A 41 -30.80 20.18 34.74
C VAL A 41 -32.27 20.13 35.12
N PHE A 42 -32.50 20.33 36.41
CA PHE A 42 -33.81 20.49 37.03
C PHE A 42 -33.79 21.73 37.92
N SER A 43 -34.87 22.51 37.92
CA SER A 43 -34.94 23.73 38.71
C SER A 43 -36.25 23.82 39.48
N ILE A 44 -36.16 24.09 40.78
CA ILE A 44 -37.31 24.36 41.64
C ILE A 44 -37.21 25.81 42.11
N SER A 45 -38.34 26.52 42.07
CA SER A 45 -38.43 27.86 42.65
C SER A 45 -39.47 27.88 43.76
N SER A 46 -39.08 28.32 44.95
CA SER A 46 -39.99 28.54 46.08
C SER A 46 -39.60 29.80 46.84
N LEU A 47 -40.60 30.62 47.21
CA LEU A 47 -40.41 31.84 48.01
C LEU A 47 -39.30 32.79 47.50
N GLY A 48 -39.13 32.91 46.17
CA GLY A 48 -38.11 33.77 45.55
C GLY A 48 -36.69 33.19 45.50
N ILE A 49 -36.49 31.97 46.02
CA ILE A 49 -35.24 31.22 45.92
C ILE A 49 -35.38 30.20 44.80
N THR A 50 -34.50 30.29 43.80
CA THR A 50 -34.39 29.29 42.74
C THR A 50 -33.20 28.39 43.04
N THR A 51 -33.46 27.08 43.09
CA THR A 51 -32.46 26.05 43.26
C THR A 51 -32.41 25.21 41.98
N SER A 52 -31.27 25.21 41.32
CA SER A 52 -31.00 24.43 40.11
C SER A 52 -30.09 23.26 40.46
N VAL A 53 -30.49 22.05 40.11
CA VAL A 53 -29.70 20.83 40.27
C VAL A 53 -29.20 20.40 38.90
N TYR A 54 -27.89 20.33 38.75
CA TYR A 54 -27.19 19.86 37.57
C TYR A 54 -26.68 18.44 37.80
N TYR A 55 -26.93 17.56 36.84
CA TYR A 55 -26.54 16.16 36.90
C TYR A 55 -25.42 15.88 35.91
N GLY A 56 -24.36 15.22 36.38
CA GLY A 56 -23.32 14.61 35.55
C GLY A 56 -23.22 13.11 35.75
N LEU A 57 -22.31 12.49 34.99
CA LEU A 57 -22.00 11.07 35.17
C LEU A 57 -21.38 10.77 36.53
N TRP A 58 -20.54 11.66 37.07
CA TRP A 58 -19.73 11.39 38.26
C TRP A 58 -20.18 12.16 39.50
N SER A 59 -20.85 13.29 39.30
CA SER A 59 -21.33 14.14 40.38
C SER A 59 -22.65 14.81 40.04
N LYS A 60 -23.32 15.32 41.07
CA LYS A 60 -24.44 16.25 40.97
C LYS A 60 -24.08 17.55 41.67
N CYS A 61 -24.49 18.68 41.11
CA CYS A 61 -24.19 20.01 41.64
C CYS A 61 -25.49 20.79 41.83
N THR A 62 -25.70 21.32 43.02
CA THR A 62 -26.84 22.18 43.35
C THR A 62 -26.38 23.62 43.42
N ALA A 63 -26.95 24.50 42.60
CA ALA A 63 -26.70 25.92 42.59
C ALA A 63 -27.95 26.70 43.05
N MET A 64 -27.75 27.66 43.96
CA MET A 64 -28.80 28.57 44.42
C MET A 64 -28.59 29.95 43.78
N ASN A 65 -29.69 30.67 43.50
CA ASN A 65 -29.64 32.05 43.01
C ASN A 65 -28.98 33.04 44.00
N THR A 66 -28.72 32.62 45.24
CA THR A 66 -27.93 33.34 46.25
C THR A 66 -26.41 33.23 46.05
N GLY A 67 -25.94 32.43 45.09
CA GLY A 67 -24.53 32.24 44.74
C GLY A 67 -23.86 31.01 45.35
N THR A 68 -24.56 30.24 46.19
CA THR A 68 -24.03 29.01 46.79
C THR A 68 -24.14 27.84 45.81
N THR A 69 -23.02 27.17 45.54
CA THR A 69 -22.96 25.94 44.74
C THR A 69 -22.32 24.80 45.53
N VAL A 70 -23.00 23.65 45.61
CA VAL A 70 -22.52 22.45 46.31
C VAL A 70 -22.53 21.27 45.36
N CYS A 71 -21.40 20.60 45.19
CA CYS A 71 -21.29 19.39 44.37
C CYS A 71 -21.04 18.16 45.24
N LEU A 72 -21.68 17.05 44.89
CA LEU A 72 -21.56 15.76 45.56
C LEU A 72 -21.31 14.68 44.52
N ASP A 73 -20.35 13.80 44.81
CA ASP A 73 -20.04 12.65 43.95
C ASP A 73 -21.07 11.53 44.12
N TRP A 74 -21.29 10.79 43.03
CA TRP A 74 -22.09 9.57 43.09
C TRP A 74 -21.32 8.47 43.80
N THR A 75 -21.88 7.97 44.90
CA THR A 75 -21.35 6.79 45.58
C THR A 75 -21.99 5.51 45.01
N PRO A 76 -21.35 4.34 45.14
CA PRO A 76 -21.92 3.07 44.69
C PRO A 76 -23.30 2.75 45.28
N SER A 77 -23.59 3.28 46.47
CA SER A 77 -24.87 3.15 47.18
C SER A 77 -25.94 4.15 46.74
N THR A 78 -25.57 5.27 46.10
CA THR A 78 -26.49 6.34 45.66
C THR A 78 -26.74 6.36 44.16
N SER A 79 -25.99 5.55 43.38
CA SER A 79 -26.11 5.47 41.92
C SER A 79 -27.11 4.40 41.50
N SER A 80 -28.07 4.79 40.65
CA SER A 80 -29.01 3.87 40.01
C SER A 80 -28.27 2.93 39.04
N GLY A 81 -28.83 1.75 38.77
CA GLY A 81 -28.25 0.79 37.82
C GLY A 81 -28.07 1.39 36.42
N ALA A 82 -29.00 2.24 35.99
CA ALA A 82 -28.92 2.94 34.71
C ALA A 82 -27.85 4.04 34.67
N LEU A 83 -27.60 4.74 35.78
CA LEU A 83 -26.48 5.66 35.88
C LEU A 83 -25.15 4.91 35.77
N LYS A 84 -25.01 3.76 36.44
CA LYS A 84 -23.81 2.88 36.33
C LYS A 84 -23.59 2.37 34.91
N ALA A 85 -24.65 2.00 34.21
CA ALA A 85 -24.57 1.62 32.80
C ALA A 85 -24.12 2.80 31.92
N THR A 86 -24.71 3.99 32.12
CA THR A 86 -24.34 5.22 31.41
C THR A 86 -22.86 5.60 31.64
N GLN A 87 -22.38 5.51 32.89
CA GLN A 87 -20.97 5.70 33.25
C GLN A 87 -20.05 4.72 32.51
N THR A 88 -20.42 3.43 32.50
CA THR A 88 -19.63 2.36 31.88
C THR A 88 -19.52 2.56 30.36
N PHE A 89 -20.66 2.79 29.69
CA PHE A 89 -20.69 3.05 28.27
C PHE A 89 -19.97 4.34 27.88
N GLY A 90 -20.12 5.40 28.68
CA GLY A 90 -19.37 6.64 28.51
C GLY A 90 -17.85 6.41 28.59
N MET A 91 -17.37 5.70 29.61
CA MET A 91 -15.94 5.38 29.76
C MET A 91 -15.41 4.54 28.59
N ILE A 92 -16.10 3.47 28.20
CA ILE A 92 -15.69 2.64 27.06
C ILE A 92 -15.63 3.48 25.79
N GLY A 93 -16.64 4.35 25.57
CA GLY A 93 -16.69 5.28 24.45
C GLY A 93 -15.46 6.17 24.35
N VAL A 94 -15.08 6.82 25.45
CA VAL A 94 -13.92 7.72 25.50
C VAL A 94 -12.60 6.97 25.38
N LEU A 95 -12.41 5.87 26.11
CA LEU A 95 -11.15 5.13 26.11
C LEU A 95 -10.86 4.54 24.73
N THR A 96 -11.88 4.01 24.06
CA THR A 96 -11.72 3.48 22.69
C THR A 96 -11.54 4.59 21.66
N ALA A 97 -12.17 5.76 21.82
CA ALA A 97 -11.90 6.94 21.00
C ALA A 97 -10.44 7.42 21.15
N MET A 98 -9.93 7.48 22.39
CA MET A 98 -8.56 7.87 22.68
C MET A 98 -7.56 6.90 22.06
N ALA A 99 -7.78 5.59 22.25
CA ALA A 99 -6.92 4.56 21.67
C ALA A 99 -6.93 4.62 20.13
N GLY A 100 -8.12 4.71 19.51
CA GLY A 100 -8.27 4.87 18.06
C GLY A 100 -7.56 6.13 17.55
N SER A 101 -7.85 7.30 18.13
CA SER A 101 -7.21 8.55 17.70
C SER A 101 -5.69 8.53 17.90
N PHE A 102 -5.18 7.93 18.98
CA PHE A 102 -3.74 7.81 19.19
C PHE A 102 -3.08 6.95 18.12
N ILE A 103 -3.63 5.78 17.82
CA ILE A 103 -3.11 4.91 16.76
C ILE A 103 -3.23 5.60 15.39
N PHE A 104 -4.34 6.28 15.13
CA PHE A 104 -4.55 7.02 13.88
C PHE A 104 -3.51 8.13 13.68
N VAL A 105 -3.24 8.92 14.71
CA VAL A 105 -2.19 9.95 14.68
C VAL A 105 -0.81 9.32 14.49
N LEU A 106 -0.50 8.20 15.14
CA LEU A 106 0.77 7.50 14.92
C LEU A 106 0.92 6.99 13.49
N MET A 107 -0.15 6.44 12.90
CA MET A 107 -0.15 6.03 11.49
C MET A 107 0.09 7.23 10.57
N ALA A 108 -0.54 8.37 10.84
CA ALA A 108 -0.38 9.60 10.07
C ALA A 108 1.03 10.20 10.19
N LEU A 109 1.63 10.17 11.39
CA LEU A 109 2.98 10.71 11.63
C LEU A 109 4.09 9.82 11.05
N LYS A 110 3.93 8.50 11.13
CA LYS A 110 4.93 7.53 10.67
C LYS A 110 4.73 7.05 9.23
N ASN A 111 3.70 7.55 8.54
CA ASN A 111 3.25 7.08 7.22
C ASN A 111 3.06 5.55 7.15
N LEU A 112 2.62 4.95 8.26
CA LEU A 112 2.68 3.50 8.49
C LEU A 112 1.26 2.92 8.50
N MET A 113 0.62 2.92 7.33
CA MET A 113 -0.75 2.41 7.14
C MET A 113 -0.78 0.89 6.96
N SER A 114 -0.40 0.15 8.01
CA SER A 114 -0.46 -1.32 7.98
C SER A 114 -1.92 -1.81 8.05
N LYS A 115 -2.22 -2.92 7.36
CA LYS A 115 -3.54 -3.60 7.40
C LYS A 115 -4.06 -3.83 8.83
N PRO A 116 -3.27 -4.38 9.79
CA PRO A 116 -3.76 -4.55 11.15
C PRO A 116 -4.09 -3.23 11.85
N ALA A 117 -3.30 -2.18 11.64
CA ALA A 117 -3.56 -0.89 12.26
C ALA A 117 -4.84 -0.23 11.73
N ILE A 118 -5.14 -0.38 10.43
CA ILE A 118 -6.41 0.07 9.84
C ILE A 118 -7.60 -0.69 10.45
N ILE A 119 -7.51 -2.02 10.57
CA ILE A 119 -8.58 -2.86 11.14
C ILE A 119 -8.82 -2.49 12.61
N VAL A 120 -7.76 -2.35 13.41
CA VAL A 120 -7.87 -1.97 14.83
C VAL A 120 -8.52 -0.60 14.97
N ASN A 121 -8.19 0.37 14.11
CA ASN A 121 -8.83 1.69 14.14
C ASN A 121 -10.31 1.64 13.77
N ILE A 122 -10.68 0.89 12.74
CA ILE A 122 -12.09 0.70 12.36
C ILE A 122 -12.86 0.18 13.57
N ILE A 123 -12.37 -0.89 14.21
CA ILE A 123 -13.00 -1.47 15.39
C ILE A 123 -13.08 -0.45 16.53
N ALA A 124 -11.99 0.24 16.84
CA ALA A 124 -11.93 1.21 17.93
C ALA A 124 -12.96 2.34 17.76
N PHE A 125 -13.07 2.92 16.56
CA PHE A 125 -14.02 3.99 16.29
C PHE A 125 -15.49 3.51 16.29
N PHE A 126 -15.78 2.31 15.78
CA PHE A 126 -17.13 1.76 15.86
C PHE A 126 -17.53 1.40 17.29
N VAL A 127 -16.63 0.78 18.07
CA VAL A 127 -16.89 0.49 19.50
C VAL A 127 -17.11 1.78 20.28
N SER A 128 -16.32 2.82 20.00
CA SER A 128 -16.50 4.14 20.60
C SER A 128 -17.87 4.74 20.29
N ALA A 129 -18.26 4.74 19.01
CA ALA A 129 -19.53 5.31 18.57
C ALA A 129 -20.73 4.54 19.15
N VAL A 130 -20.69 3.20 19.12
CA VAL A 130 -21.77 2.36 19.68
C VAL A 130 -21.88 2.53 21.18
N SER A 131 -20.76 2.54 21.91
CA SER A 131 -20.77 2.71 23.37
C SER A 131 -21.29 4.09 23.76
N SER A 132 -20.83 5.16 23.11
CA SER A 132 -21.32 6.52 23.38
C SER A 132 -22.81 6.67 23.04
N PHE A 133 -23.28 6.02 21.97
CA PHE A 133 -24.70 6.00 21.62
C PHE A 133 -25.55 5.26 22.66
N LEU A 134 -25.05 4.13 23.19
CA LEU A 134 -25.70 3.43 24.30
C LEU A 134 -25.75 4.29 25.56
N ALA A 135 -24.68 5.05 25.88
CA ALA A 135 -24.69 5.99 26.99
C ALA A 135 -25.78 7.07 26.83
N ILE A 136 -25.92 7.64 25.62
CA ILE A 136 -26.98 8.61 25.30
C ILE A 136 -28.36 8.00 25.51
N ILE A 137 -28.63 6.81 24.93
CA ILE A 137 -29.93 6.15 25.06
C ILE A 137 -30.26 5.86 26.52
N THR A 138 -29.30 5.29 27.25
CA THR A 138 -29.49 4.92 28.65
C THR A 138 -29.80 6.15 29.50
N PHE A 139 -29.12 7.28 29.24
CA PHE A 139 -29.42 8.54 29.90
C PHE A 139 -30.82 9.06 29.57
N VAL A 140 -31.20 9.13 28.29
CA VAL A 140 -32.51 9.65 27.85
C VAL A 140 -33.65 8.83 28.44
N VAL A 141 -33.58 7.51 28.34
CA VAL A 141 -34.64 6.62 28.85
C VAL A 141 -34.80 6.75 30.36
N THR A 142 -33.71 6.98 31.08
CA THR A 142 -33.73 6.99 32.55
C THR A 142 -34.05 8.34 33.15
N PHE A 143 -33.61 9.44 32.53
CA PHE A 143 -33.67 10.78 33.11
C PHE A 143 -34.64 11.71 32.39
N VAL A 144 -34.83 11.54 31.07
CA VAL A 144 -35.71 12.44 30.29
C VAL A 144 -37.14 11.89 30.22
N MET A 145 -37.32 10.57 30.23
CA MET A 145 -38.64 9.93 30.15
C MET A 145 -39.34 9.76 31.51
N THR A 146 -38.73 10.22 32.61
CA THR A 146 -39.34 10.19 33.94
C THR A 146 -40.28 11.39 34.18
N PRO A 147 -41.35 11.21 34.97
CA PRO A 147 -42.42 12.20 35.14
C PRO A 147 -41.99 13.51 35.81
N ASP A 148 -40.91 13.50 36.58
CA ASP A 148 -40.20 14.70 37.04
C ASP A 148 -39.22 15.11 35.93
N SER A 149 -39.67 15.94 35.00
CA SER A 149 -38.99 16.17 33.72
C SER A 149 -37.65 16.89 33.88
N ASP A 150 -36.56 16.13 33.99
CA ASP A 150 -35.20 16.66 33.87
C ASP A 150 -34.96 17.06 32.41
N SER A 151 -34.47 18.28 32.20
CA SER A 151 -34.15 18.77 30.85
C SER A 151 -32.69 18.47 30.51
N PRO A 152 -32.39 17.98 29.29
CA PRO A 152 -31.01 17.81 28.86
C PRO A 152 -30.29 19.16 28.81
N SER A 153 -29.04 19.19 29.30
CA SER A 153 -28.20 20.39 29.30
C SER A 153 -27.07 20.29 28.27
N TRP A 154 -26.23 21.32 28.17
CA TRP A 154 -25.28 21.48 27.07
C TRP A 154 -24.28 20.31 26.93
N CYS A 155 -23.84 19.68 28.03
CA CYS A 155 -22.90 18.55 27.93
C CYS A 155 -23.53 17.35 27.25
N PHE A 156 -24.83 17.11 27.46
CA PHE A 156 -25.52 16.01 26.81
C PHE A 156 -25.51 16.17 25.29
N ILE A 157 -25.74 17.39 24.80
CA ILE A 157 -25.66 17.71 23.36
C ILE A 157 -24.23 17.51 22.85
N LEU A 158 -23.22 17.84 23.65
CA LEU A 158 -21.82 17.63 23.30
C LEU A 158 -21.40 16.16 23.19
N VAL A 159 -22.19 15.17 23.63
CA VAL A 159 -21.90 13.74 23.39
C VAL A 159 -22.26 13.34 21.96
N PHE A 160 -23.29 13.95 21.37
CA PHE A 160 -23.76 13.58 20.02
C PHE A 160 -22.74 13.89 18.93
N PHE A 161 -22.22 15.12 18.92
CA PHE A 161 -21.27 15.56 17.89
C PHE A 161 -20.04 14.64 17.77
N PRO A 162 -19.31 14.33 18.85
CA PRO A 162 -18.14 13.50 18.73
C PRO A 162 -18.49 12.03 18.49
N THR A 163 -19.65 11.53 18.96
CA THR A 163 -20.18 10.19 18.61
C THR A 163 -20.40 10.05 17.10
N VAL A 164 -20.98 11.07 16.47
CA VAL A 164 -21.17 11.10 15.01
C VAL A 164 -19.82 11.17 14.30
N ILE A 165 -18.90 12.03 14.76
CA ILE A 165 -17.57 12.16 14.17
C ILE A 165 -16.79 10.84 14.25
N THR A 166 -16.78 10.15 15.39
CA THR A 166 -16.10 8.84 15.51
C THR A 166 -16.74 7.80 14.60
N GLY A 167 -18.07 7.72 14.55
CA GLY A 167 -18.79 6.81 13.67
C GLY A 167 -18.49 7.06 12.18
N LEU A 168 -18.52 8.32 11.75
CA LEU A 168 -18.18 8.71 10.37
C LEU A 168 -16.71 8.43 10.05
N THR A 169 -15.80 8.64 11.02
CA THR A 169 -14.37 8.32 10.85
C THR A 169 -14.17 6.82 10.67
N GLY A 170 -14.80 5.99 11.50
CA GLY A 170 -14.78 4.53 11.36
C GLY A 170 -15.36 4.05 10.02
N GLY A 171 -16.50 4.62 9.60
CA GLY A 171 -17.13 4.33 8.30
C GLY A 171 -16.27 4.76 7.12
N TYR A 172 -15.62 5.93 7.19
CA TYR A 172 -14.68 6.38 6.19
C TYR A 172 -13.49 5.43 6.05
N LEU A 173 -12.89 5.01 7.16
CA LEU A 173 -11.80 4.04 7.15
C LEU A 173 -12.23 2.68 6.60
N LEU A 174 -13.46 2.26 6.89
CA LEU A 174 -14.05 1.03 6.33
C LEU A 174 -14.16 1.13 4.80
N LEU A 175 -14.67 2.24 4.27
CA LEU A 175 -14.79 2.48 2.83
C LEU A 175 -13.42 2.56 2.16
N PHE A 176 -12.47 3.26 2.78
CA PHE A 176 -11.08 3.32 2.34
C PHE A 176 -10.47 1.92 2.26
N ALA A 177 -10.61 1.14 3.33
CA ALA A 177 -10.10 -0.22 3.40
C ALA A 177 -10.76 -1.15 2.37
N LYS A 178 -12.06 -0.99 2.11
CA LYS A 178 -12.78 -1.71 1.04
C LYS A 178 -12.26 -1.33 -0.35
N LYS A 179 -12.10 -0.03 -0.63
CA LYS A 179 -11.56 0.47 -1.91
C LYS A 179 -10.14 -0.03 -2.17
N LYS A 180 -9.35 -0.20 -1.11
CA LYS A 180 -7.97 -0.73 -1.17
C LYS A 180 -7.89 -2.26 -1.05
N GLY A 181 -9.00 -3.00 -1.01
CA GLY A 181 -9.00 -4.46 -0.94
C GLY A 181 -8.47 -5.07 0.36
N ILE A 182 -8.53 -4.32 1.47
CA ILE A 182 -7.93 -4.69 2.77
C ILE A 182 -8.82 -5.65 3.59
N LEU A 183 -10.16 -5.55 3.46
CA LEU A 183 -11.12 -6.20 4.39
C LEU A 183 -11.75 -7.51 3.92
N PHE A 184 -11.75 -7.81 2.61
CA PHE A 184 -12.39 -9.01 2.08
C PHE A 184 -11.55 -9.60 0.94
N GLN A 185 -10.81 -10.68 1.22
CA GLN A 185 -10.45 -11.63 0.17
C GLN A 185 -11.65 -12.58 0.00
N LYS A 186 -12.34 -12.49 -1.14
CA LYS A 186 -13.43 -13.42 -1.49
C LYS A 186 -12.88 -14.86 -1.46
N PRO A 187 -13.59 -15.85 -0.90
CA PRO A 187 -13.23 -17.25 -1.11
C PRO A 187 -13.32 -17.53 -2.62
N ARG A 188 -12.23 -17.98 -3.25
CA ARG A 188 -12.26 -18.34 -4.68
C ARG A 188 -12.90 -19.70 -4.87
N GLU A 189 -13.81 -19.77 -5.85
CA GLU A 189 -14.31 -21.04 -6.40
C GLU A 189 -13.15 -21.90 -6.92
N PRO A 190 -13.28 -23.25 -6.88
CA PRO A 190 -12.27 -24.15 -7.42
C PRO A 190 -12.14 -23.89 -8.93
N ILE A 191 -10.92 -23.59 -9.38
CA ILE A 191 -10.62 -23.47 -10.80
C ILE A 191 -10.71 -24.86 -11.41
N GLU A 192 -11.65 -25.06 -12.33
CA GLU A 192 -11.77 -26.28 -13.13
C GLU A 192 -10.57 -26.37 -14.08
N TYR A 193 -9.77 -27.42 -13.92
CA TYR A 193 -8.58 -27.66 -14.72
C TYR A 193 -8.98 -28.05 -16.16
N ILE A 194 -8.82 -27.14 -17.11
CA ILE A 194 -8.78 -27.52 -18.53
C ILE A 194 -7.40 -28.15 -18.78
N LYS A 195 -7.38 -29.48 -18.88
CA LYS A 195 -6.19 -30.26 -19.24
C LYS A 195 -5.77 -29.88 -20.67
N PRO A 196 -4.50 -29.51 -20.93
CA PRO A 196 -4.08 -29.18 -22.28
C PRO A 196 -4.18 -30.41 -23.19
N PRO A 197 -4.60 -30.24 -24.46
CA PRO A 197 -4.65 -31.33 -25.41
C PRO A 197 -3.23 -31.85 -25.69
N VAL A 198 -3.10 -33.18 -25.66
CA VAL A 198 -1.93 -33.90 -26.13
C VAL A 198 -1.82 -33.67 -27.64
N SER A 199 -0.86 -32.84 -28.07
CA SER A 199 -0.60 -32.65 -29.50
C SER A 199 0.20 -33.82 -30.04
N ALA A 200 -0.46 -34.60 -30.89
CA ALA A 200 0.06 -35.67 -31.73
C ALA A 200 1.17 -35.18 -32.69
N GLY A 201 2.01 -36.12 -33.13
CA GLY A 201 3.19 -35.87 -33.94
C GLY A 201 2.95 -35.41 -35.39
N LEU A 202 4.00 -34.74 -35.91
CA LEU A 202 4.51 -34.58 -37.29
C LEU A 202 3.53 -34.38 -38.48
N PRO A 203 3.87 -33.51 -39.46
CA PRO A 203 4.73 -33.98 -40.56
C PRO A 203 5.75 -32.97 -41.15
N THR A 204 6.53 -33.53 -42.07
CA THR A 204 7.75 -33.18 -42.79
C THR A 204 7.84 -31.89 -43.63
N LYS A 205 9.08 -31.37 -43.70
CA LYS A 205 9.81 -30.62 -44.76
C LYS A 205 9.00 -30.06 -45.95
N SER A 206 9.14 -28.75 -46.17
CA SER A 206 9.18 -28.16 -47.52
C SER A 206 10.34 -27.15 -47.65
N LYS A 207 11.02 -27.20 -48.80
CA LYS A 207 12.20 -26.41 -49.16
C LYS A 207 11.76 -25.02 -49.61
N ILE A 208 12.31 -23.96 -49.02
CA ILE A 208 12.33 -22.61 -49.61
C ILE A 208 13.79 -22.27 -49.94
N LYS A 209 14.05 -21.99 -51.21
CA LYS A 209 15.37 -21.68 -51.78
C LYS A 209 15.57 -20.17 -51.68
N VAL A 210 16.37 -19.69 -50.72
CA VAL A 210 16.80 -18.29 -50.65
C VAL A 210 18.15 -18.15 -51.36
N ARG A 211 18.25 -17.17 -52.26
CA ARG A 211 19.47 -16.83 -53.00
C ARG A 211 20.51 -16.25 -52.05
N THR A 212 21.71 -16.83 -52.03
CA THR A 212 22.90 -16.30 -51.38
C THR A 212 23.40 -15.08 -52.15
N ILE A 213 23.62 -13.96 -51.45
CA ILE A 213 24.42 -12.84 -51.95
C ILE A 213 25.51 -12.60 -50.91
N ASN A 214 26.75 -12.71 -51.40
CA ASN A 214 28.04 -12.31 -50.86
C ASN A 214 28.61 -13.13 -49.68
N GLU A 215 29.75 -13.77 -49.94
CA GLU A 215 30.69 -14.24 -48.94
C GLU A 215 31.30 -13.02 -48.21
N PRO A 216 31.49 -13.07 -46.87
CA PRO A 216 32.07 -11.94 -46.12
C PRO A 216 33.54 -11.74 -46.45
N HIS A 217 34.00 -10.48 -46.42
CA HIS A 217 35.41 -10.14 -46.62
C HIS A 217 36.25 -10.58 -45.40
N PRO A 218 37.55 -10.91 -45.54
CA PRO A 218 38.39 -11.40 -44.43
C PRO A 218 38.52 -10.46 -43.22
N VAL A 219 38.24 -9.16 -43.42
CA VAL A 219 38.26 -8.14 -42.37
C VAL A 219 37.04 -8.27 -41.43
N ASP A 220 35.91 -8.76 -41.95
CA ASP A 220 34.65 -8.90 -41.20
C ASP A 220 34.69 -10.10 -40.23
N GLU A 221 35.41 -11.18 -40.58
CA GLU A 221 35.54 -12.36 -39.73
C GLU A 221 36.43 -12.12 -38.50
N GLU A 222 37.50 -11.34 -38.66
CA GLU A 222 38.41 -11.02 -37.56
C GLU A 222 37.78 -10.02 -36.59
N GLU A 223 37.04 -9.03 -37.10
CA GLU A 223 36.26 -8.10 -36.29
C GLU A 223 35.07 -8.79 -35.61
N ALA A 224 34.37 -9.72 -36.28
CA ALA A 224 33.31 -10.53 -35.68
C ALA A 224 33.86 -11.45 -34.58
N LYS A 225 35.06 -12.02 -34.76
CA LYS A 225 35.70 -12.88 -33.75
C LYS A 225 36.18 -12.08 -32.55
N LYS A 226 36.75 -10.90 -32.77
CA LYS A 226 37.16 -9.96 -31.72
C LYS A 226 35.95 -9.42 -30.95
N ASN A 227 34.87 -9.06 -31.65
CA ASN A 227 33.62 -8.67 -31.01
C ASN A 227 33.03 -9.83 -30.22
N LYS A 228 32.99 -11.05 -30.76
CA LYS A 228 32.55 -12.24 -30.02
C LYS A 228 33.36 -12.47 -28.74
N GLU A 229 34.68 -12.34 -28.79
CA GLU A 229 35.58 -12.48 -27.62
C GLU A 229 35.41 -11.35 -26.59
N LEU A 230 35.19 -10.10 -27.05
CA LEU A 230 34.84 -8.96 -26.19
C LEU A 230 33.48 -9.14 -25.52
N ILE A 231 32.52 -9.70 -26.22
CA ILE A 231 31.16 -9.90 -25.71
C ILE A 231 31.12 -11.12 -24.78
N ASP A 232 31.84 -12.20 -25.08
CA ASP A 232 31.94 -13.41 -24.23
C ASP A 232 32.66 -13.11 -22.90
N ASN A 233 33.55 -12.11 -22.87
CA ASN A 233 34.24 -11.65 -21.65
C ASN A 233 33.53 -10.51 -20.91
N CYS A 234 32.33 -10.12 -21.33
CA CYS A 234 31.61 -9.02 -20.69
C CYS A 234 31.02 -9.45 -19.33
N GLN A 235 31.58 -8.89 -18.26
CA GLN A 235 31.02 -9.02 -16.92
C GLN A 235 29.98 -7.92 -16.73
N GLY A 236 28.71 -8.26 -16.97
CA GLY A 236 27.62 -7.31 -16.85
C GLY A 236 27.41 -6.81 -15.42
N PRO A 237 26.62 -5.73 -15.25
CA PRO A 237 26.50 -5.05 -13.98
C PRO A 237 25.87 -5.97 -12.93
N SER A 238 26.35 -5.84 -11.70
CA SER A 238 25.82 -6.57 -10.55
C SER A 238 25.26 -5.61 -9.51
N ILE A 239 24.12 -5.97 -8.93
CA ILE A 239 23.45 -5.18 -7.90
C ILE A 239 23.19 -6.09 -6.69
N GLU A 240 23.41 -5.58 -5.49
CA GLU A 240 23.03 -6.26 -4.26
C GLU A 240 21.80 -5.59 -3.64
N THR A 241 20.74 -6.37 -3.42
CA THR A 241 19.53 -5.89 -2.74
C THR A 241 19.64 -6.14 -1.24
N PRO A 242 19.35 -5.15 -0.39
CA PRO A 242 19.37 -5.30 1.06
C PRO A 242 18.15 -6.09 1.56
N LYS A 243 18.10 -6.34 2.86
CA LYS A 243 16.95 -6.93 3.57
C LYS A 243 15.82 -5.91 3.77
N LEU A 244 15.40 -5.28 2.68
CA LEU A 244 14.35 -4.26 2.66
C LEU A 244 13.41 -4.56 1.52
N TYR A 245 12.13 -4.26 1.72
CA TYR A 245 11.10 -4.40 0.70
C TYR A 245 10.87 -3.07 -0.03
N GLU A 246 11.94 -2.58 -0.63
CA GLU A 246 12.01 -1.34 -1.39
C GLU A 246 12.71 -1.62 -2.72
N TYR A 247 12.11 -1.15 -3.81
CA TYR A 247 12.64 -1.40 -5.15
C TYR A 247 13.81 -0.49 -5.46
N ILE A 248 14.95 -1.11 -5.78
CA ILE A 248 16.08 -0.44 -6.42
C ILE A 248 15.79 -0.40 -7.92
N LEU A 249 15.71 0.80 -8.49
CA LEU A 249 15.51 0.95 -9.93
C LEU A 249 16.80 0.57 -10.67
N LEU A 250 16.64 -0.17 -11.76
CA LEU A 250 17.75 -0.53 -12.63
C LEU A 250 18.41 0.70 -13.25
N SER A 251 17.62 1.72 -13.59
CA SER A 251 18.10 2.99 -14.16
C SER A 251 19.10 3.70 -13.24
N ASP A 252 18.91 3.63 -11.91
CA ASP A 252 19.81 4.24 -10.93
C ASP A 252 21.19 3.58 -10.91
N ASN A 253 21.29 2.36 -11.47
CA ASN A 253 22.51 1.57 -11.59
C ASN A 253 23.02 1.52 -13.03
N ASN A 254 22.63 2.49 -13.87
CA ASN A 254 23.00 2.59 -15.29
C ASN A 254 22.52 1.41 -16.17
N ILE A 255 21.51 0.66 -15.72
CA ILE A 255 20.89 -0.44 -16.45
C ILE A 255 19.58 0.09 -17.02
N CYS A 256 19.55 0.30 -18.33
CA CYS A 256 18.43 0.96 -18.99
C CYS A 256 17.77 -0.01 -19.97
N ILE A 257 16.44 -0.03 -19.99
CA ILE A 257 15.67 -0.80 -20.96
C ILE A 257 15.74 0.00 -22.25
N GLY A 258 16.49 -0.49 -23.24
CA GLY A 258 16.50 0.14 -24.56
C GLY A 258 15.11 0.06 -25.20
N ASN A 259 14.78 1.05 -26.04
CA ASN A 259 13.69 0.94 -27.01
C ASN A 259 14.06 -0.12 -28.06
N SER A 260 14.06 -1.38 -27.67
CA SER A 260 14.38 -2.52 -28.51
C SER A 260 13.13 -3.37 -28.69
N VAL A 261 13.05 -4.06 -29.82
CA VAL A 261 11.90 -4.79 -30.38
C VAL A 261 11.31 -5.88 -29.45
N THR A 262 11.92 -6.14 -28.29
CA THR A 262 11.45 -7.16 -27.36
C THR A 262 11.24 -6.58 -25.96
N ASP A 263 9.98 -6.50 -25.53
CA ASP A 263 9.54 -6.15 -24.18
C ASP A 263 9.97 -7.22 -23.16
N SER A 264 11.27 -7.34 -22.86
CA SER A 264 11.81 -8.36 -21.95
C SER A 264 13.13 -8.00 -21.27
N ILE A 265 13.36 -8.62 -20.11
CA ILE A 265 14.61 -8.57 -19.35
C ILE A 265 15.06 -9.99 -18.97
N THR A 266 16.37 -10.22 -19.07
CA THR A 266 17.03 -11.42 -18.56
C THR A 266 17.96 -11.04 -17.42
N PHE A 267 17.97 -11.81 -16.35
CA PHE A 267 18.86 -11.58 -15.21
C PHE A 267 19.19 -12.91 -14.54
N ASN A 268 20.29 -12.90 -13.80
CA ASN A 268 20.68 -13.94 -12.89
C ASN A 268 20.50 -13.44 -11.47
N VAL A 269 19.97 -14.28 -10.58
CA VAL A 269 19.87 -13.94 -9.16
C VAL A 269 20.33 -15.11 -8.30
N LYS A 270 21.11 -14.79 -7.26
CA LYS A 270 21.53 -15.70 -6.20
C LYS A 270 20.96 -15.18 -4.88
N THR A 271 19.96 -15.90 -4.36
CA THR A 271 19.25 -15.56 -3.12
C THR A 271 18.63 -16.82 -2.50
N LYS A 272 18.37 -16.81 -1.20
CA LYS A 272 17.68 -17.90 -0.50
C LYS A 272 16.19 -17.98 -0.90
N SER A 273 15.53 -16.82 -0.98
CA SER A 273 14.11 -16.68 -1.28
C SER A 273 13.79 -15.23 -1.67
N ASP A 274 12.55 -15.04 -2.13
CA ASP A 274 11.90 -13.73 -2.31
C ASP A 274 12.72 -12.81 -3.22
N ALA A 275 13.00 -13.22 -4.45
CA ALA A 275 13.50 -12.32 -5.49
C ALA A 275 12.29 -11.59 -6.12
N HIS A 276 12.21 -10.27 -5.97
CA HIS A 276 11.11 -9.46 -6.48
C HIS A 276 11.59 -8.66 -7.70
N VAL A 277 10.78 -8.67 -8.74
CA VAL A 277 10.92 -7.79 -9.91
C VAL A 277 9.62 -7.02 -10.08
N ALA A 278 9.70 -5.70 -10.19
CA ALA A 278 8.57 -4.83 -10.50
C ALA A 278 8.74 -4.25 -11.90
N LEU A 279 7.73 -4.43 -12.76
CA LEU A 279 7.58 -3.73 -14.03
C LEU A 279 6.65 -2.54 -13.79
N MET A 280 7.13 -1.32 -14.05
CA MET A 280 6.50 -0.09 -13.56
C MET A 280 6.35 0.93 -14.69
N SER A 281 5.22 1.64 -14.73
CA SER A 281 4.99 2.74 -15.67
C SER A 281 5.55 4.08 -15.18
N SER A 282 5.66 4.25 -13.86
CA SER A 282 6.35 5.36 -13.20
C SER A 282 7.54 4.83 -12.39
N ASN A 283 8.29 5.72 -11.73
CA ASN A 283 9.34 5.36 -10.79
C ASN A 283 8.81 5.13 -9.36
N SER A 284 7.48 5.07 -9.18
CA SER A 284 6.82 4.86 -7.88
C SER A 284 6.20 3.47 -7.78
N ASP A 285 6.41 2.80 -6.64
CA ASP A 285 5.76 1.52 -6.33
C ASP A 285 4.38 1.67 -5.67
N HIS A 286 3.87 2.91 -5.61
CA HIS A 286 2.51 3.24 -5.17
C HIS A 286 1.50 3.26 -6.32
N ASP A 287 1.99 3.33 -7.55
CA ASP A 287 1.20 3.18 -8.78
C ASP A 287 0.99 1.70 -9.10
N PRO A 288 0.06 1.37 -10.02
CA PRO A 288 -0.04 0.01 -10.55
C PRO A 288 1.30 -0.49 -11.11
N ILE A 289 1.70 -1.69 -10.70
CA ILE A 289 2.94 -2.34 -11.14
C ILE A 289 2.63 -3.80 -11.46
N TYR A 290 3.36 -4.41 -12.38
CA TYR A 290 3.39 -5.87 -12.43
C TYR A 290 4.53 -6.35 -11.53
N GLU A 291 4.17 -6.96 -10.41
CA GLU A 291 5.14 -7.52 -9.47
C GLU A 291 5.24 -9.04 -9.67
N ILE A 292 6.47 -9.49 -9.89
CA ILE A 292 6.85 -10.87 -10.04
C ILE A 292 7.67 -11.25 -8.80
N ILE A 293 7.18 -12.21 -8.02
CA ILE A 293 7.92 -12.79 -6.90
C ILE A 293 8.40 -14.17 -7.31
N ILE A 294 9.71 -14.35 -7.32
CA ILE A 294 10.39 -15.61 -7.65
C ILE A 294 10.85 -16.23 -6.32
N GLY A 295 10.39 -17.44 -6.04
CA GLY A 295 10.72 -18.20 -4.83
C GLY A 295 10.36 -17.50 -3.52
N GLY A 296 9.16 -16.95 -3.40
CA GLY A 296 8.62 -16.42 -2.16
C GLY A 296 8.18 -17.49 -1.14
N TRP A 297 7.76 -17.05 0.06
CA TRP A 297 7.33 -17.91 1.17
C TRP A 297 8.34 -19.01 1.48
N ALA A 298 9.55 -18.61 1.84
CA ALA A 298 10.68 -19.52 2.05
C ALA A 298 10.96 -20.40 0.81
N ASN A 299 10.88 -19.81 -0.39
CA ASN A 299 11.14 -20.49 -1.66
C ASN A 299 10.17 -21.64 -1.96
N SER A 300 8.93 -21.56 -1.46
CA SER A 300 7.91 -22.60 -1.72
C SER A 300 7.01 -22.29 -2.91
N ARG A 301 6.97 -21.05 -3.39
CA ARG A 301 6.15 -20.64 -4.53
C ARG A 301 6.64 -19.35 -5.19
N SER A 302 6.23 -19.11 -6.42
CA SER A 302 6.45 -17.87 -7.16
C SER A 302 5.11 -17.34 -7.66
N ILE A 303 4.96 -16.02 -7.79
CA ILE A 303 3.69 -15.40 -8.22
C ILE A 303 3.91 -14.23 -9.18
N ILE A 304 2.89 -13.92 -9.97
CA ILE A 304 2.70 -12.64 -10.66
C ILE A 304 1.50 -11.94 -10.01
N ARG A 305 1.56 -10.61 -9.83
CA ARG A 305 0.45 -9.77 -9.37
C ARG A 305 0.51 -8.36 -9.98
N ASP A 306 -0.58 -7.62 -9.91
CA ASP A 306 -0.79 -6.29 -10.54
C ASP A 306 -0.61 -5.10 -9.59
N SER A 307 -0.09 -5.35 -8.39
CA SER A 307 0.15 -4.33 -7.37
C SER A 307 1.12 -4.81 -6.31
N LYS A 308 1.85 -3.87 -5.70
CA LYS A 308 2.67 -4.13 -4.52
C LYS A 308 1.79 -4.71 -3.41
N GLU A 309 2.19 -5.85 -2.85
CA GLU A 309 1.41 -6.60 -1.85
C GLU A 309 0.02 -7.07 -2.31
N GLY A 310 -0.24 -7.06 -3.62
CA GLY A 310 -1.46 -7.55 -4.24
C GLY A 310 -1.65 -9.07 -4.15
N LEU A 311 -2.79 -9.51 -4.69
CA LEU A 311 -3.14 -10.93 -4.81
C LEU A 311 -2.42 -11.60 -5.97
N PRO A 312 -2.05 -12.90 -5.86
CA PRO A 312 -1.48 -13.63 -6.97
C PRO A 312 -2.51 -13.81 -8.10
N LEU A 313 -2.07 -13.50 -9.31
CA LEU A 313 -2.78 -13.65 -10.58
C LEU A 313 -2.28 -14.88 -11.36
N ALA A 314 -1.00 -15.20 -11.23
CA ALA A 314 -0.42 -16.48 -11.63
C ALA A 314 0.47 -17.03 -10.52
N MET A 315 0.68 -18.35 -10.48
CA MET A 315 1.46 -19.01 -9.44
C MET A 315 2.21 -20.23 -9.98
N HIS A 316 3.44 -20.39 -9.51
CA HIS A 316 4.25 -21.60 -9.66
C HIS A 316 4.55 -22.17 -8.27
N HIS A 317 4.43 -23.49 -8.10
CA HIS A 317 4.71 -24.16 -6.84
C HIS A 317 6.09 -24.84 -6.85
N GLY A 318 6.77 -24.79 -5.72
CA GLY A 318 8.06 -25.43 -5.52
C GLY A 318 9.26 -24.47 -5.59
N PRO A 319 10.43 -24.94 -5.13
CA PRO A 319 11.63 -24.13 -5.03
C PRO A 319 12.29 -23.93 -6.39
N ILE A 320 12.54 -22.66 -6.73
CA ILE A 320 13.22 -22.29 -7.99
C ILE A 320 14.54 -21.54 -7.75
N LEU A 321 14.66 -20.88 -6.60
CA LEU A 321 15.86 -20.18 -6.17
C LEU A 321 16.84 -21.11 -5.43
N LYS A 322 18.11 -20.70 -5.36
CA LYS A 322 19.18 -21.37 -4.60
C LYS A 322 20.07 -20.32 -3.95
N GLN A 323 20.35 -20.50 -2.65
CA GLN A 323 21.09 -19.51 -1.85
C GLN A 323 22.50 -19.22 -2.36
N ASN A 324 23.21 -20.25 -2.87
CA ASN A 324 24.62 -20.15 -3.23
C ASN A 324 24.87 -20.29 -4.74
N VAL A 325 23.81 -20.36 -5.56
CA VAL A 325 23.92 -20.61 -7.00
C VAL A 325 23.04 -19.61 -7.74
N TYR A 326 23.61 -18.94 -8.74
CA TYR A 326 22.85 -18.08 -9.63
C TYR A 326 21.81 -18.88 -10.42
N ARG A 327 20.61 -18.34 -10.51
CA ARG A 327 19.52 -18.85 -11.35
C ARG A 327 19.13 -17.78 -12.35
N THR A 328 19.06 -18.16 -13.61
CA THR A 328 18.69 -17.29 -14.72
C THR A 328 17.18 -17.28 -14.88
N PHE A 329 16.62 -16.09 -15.12
CA PHE A 329 15.22 -15.89 -15.44
C PHE A 329 15.09 -14.87 -16.57
N ASN A 330 14.06 -15.06 -17.38
CA ASN A 330 13.63 -14.08 -18.37
C ASN A 330 12.18 -13.67 -18.06
N ILE A 331 11.91 -12.37 -18.03
CA ILE A 331 10.57 -11.81 -17.86
C ILE A 331 10.26 -11.00 -19.11
N SER A 332 9.15 -11.28 -19.77
CA SER A 332 8.63 -10.51 -20.91
C SER A 332 7.23 -9.98 -20.61
N TRP A 333 6.83 -8.86 -21.22
CA TRP A 333 5.59 -8.13 -20.88
C TRP A 333 4.85 -7.51 -22.07
N SER A 334 5.09 -8.04 -23.27
CA SER A 334 4.54 -7.42 -24.48
C SER A 334 3.01 -7.41 -24.50
N HIS A 335 2.41 -6.26 -24.81
CA HIS A 335 0.94 -6.08 -24.94
C HIS A 335 0.16 -6.53 -23.69
N GLY A 336 0.70 -6.28 -22.49
CA GLY A 336 0.07 -6.68 -21.22
C GLY A 336 0.18 -8.17 -20.92
N HIS A 337 0.91 -8.93 -21.73
CA HIS A 337 1.13 -10.35 -21.55
C HIS A 337 2.47 -10.60 -20.84
N ILE A 338 2.41 -10.87 -19.53
CA ILE A 338 3.56 -11.12 -18.67
C ILE A 338 3.90 -12.61 -18.69
N ARG A 339 5.13 -12.96 -19.11
CA ARG A 339 5.64 -14.34 -19.10
C ARG A 339 6.98 -14.40 -18.39
N VAL A 340 7.09 -15.35 -17.47
CA VAL A 340 8.31 -15.64 -16.72
C VAL A 340 8.83 -17.01 -17.13
N LYS A 341 10.06 -17.05 -17.60
CA LYS A 341 10.79 -18.27 -17.96
C LYS A 341 11.99 -18.47 -17.06
N ASP A 342 12.36 -19.73 -16.84
CA ASP A 342 13.63 -20.07 -16.21
C ASP A 342 14.78 -20.19 -17.22
N GLY A 343 16.00 -20.46 -16.74
CA GLY A 343 17.18 -20.61 -17.59
C GLY A 343 17.17 -21.81 -18.55
N SER A 344 16.15 -22.67 -18.50
CA SER A 344 15.92 -23.74 -19.48
C SER A 344 14.95 -23.32 -20.59
N GLU A 345 14.54 -22.04 -20.61
CA GLU A 345 13.49 -21.47 -21.47
C GLU A 345 12.06 -21.98 -21.18
N ALA A 346 11.88 -22.76 -20.11
CA ALA A 346 10.57 -23.24 -19.70
C ALA A 346 9.77 -22.10 -19.05
N THR A 347 8.53 -21.89 -19.53
CA THR A 347 7.58 -20.97 -18.90
C THR A 347 7.16 -21.51 -17.55
N ILE A 348 7.45 -20.75 -16.47
CA ILE A 348 7.07 -21.12 -15.10
C ILE A 348 5.81 -20.38 -14.65
N MET A 349 5.58 -19.16 -15.15
CA MET A 349 4.39 -18.35 -14.84
C MET A 349 4.02 -17.48 -16.03
N GLU A 350 2.74 -17.28 -16.25
CA GLU A 350 2.20 -16.45 -17.32
C GLU A 350 0.87 -15.84 -16.90
N TRP A 351 0.65 -14.57 -17.24
CA TRP A 351 -0.59 -13.86 -16.97
C TRP A 351 -0.78 -12.72 -17.98
N THR A 352 -2.02 -12.35 -18.27
CA THR A 352 -2.34 -11.28 -19.23
C THR A 352 -3.29 -10.26 -18.60
N ASP A 353 -2.90 -8.99 -18.65
CA ASP A 353 -3.79 -7.87 -18.36
C ASP A 353 -4.65 -7.57 -19.58
N THR A 354 -5.95 -7.87 -19.48
CA THR A 354 -6.91 -7.63 -20.56
C THR A 354 -7.63 -6.30 -20.44
N THR A 355 -7.37 -5.53 -19.39
CA THR A 355 -8.16 -4.34 -19.03
C THR A 355 -7.42 -3.05 -19.31
N ASN A 356 -6.22 -2.89 -18.75
CA ASN A 356 -5.43 -1.68 -18.91
C ASN A 356 -3.93 -1.99 -18.82
N PRO A 357 -3.34 -2.58 -19.88
CA PRO A 357 -1.93 -2.90 -19.94
C PRO A 357 -1.02 -1.72 -19.57
N LEU A 358 -0.09 -1.93 -18.65
CA LEU A 358 0.88 -0.92 -18.26
C LEU A 358 1.94 -0.72 -19.35
N GLU A 359 2.20 0.53 -19.70
CA GLU A 359 3.39 0.91 -20.46
C GLU A 359 4.60 0.85 -19.53
N ILE A 360 5.43 -0.19 -19.66
CA ILE A 360 6.58 -0.41 -18.77
C ILE A 360 7.72 0.53 -19.16
N ARG A 361 8.09 1.41 -18.24
CA ARG A 361 9.18 2.39 -18.41
C ARG A 361 10.33 2.16 -17.44
N ASN A 362 10.04 1.55 -16.28
CA ASN A 362 11.02 1.29 -15.24
C ASN A 362 10.94 -0.17 -14.79
N ILE A 363 12.08 -0.71 -14.40
CA ILE A 363 12.17 -1.99 -13.70
C ILE A 363 12.82 -1.77 -12.35
N GLY A 364 12.16 -2.27 -11.31
CA GLY A 364 12.67 -2.33 -9.95
C GLY A 364 13.05 -3.76 -9.58
N ILE A 365 14.12 -3.91 -8.82
CA ILE A 365 14.48 -5.18 -8.17
C ILE A 365 14.50 -5.02 -6.64
N SER A 366 14.09 -6.05 -5.92
CA SER A 366 14.09 -6.06 -4.45
C SER A 366 14.21 -7.49 -3.94
N THR A 367 14.55 -7.60 -2.66
CA THR A 367 14.33 -8.81 -1.86
C THR A 367 13.32 -8.53 -0.74
N TRP A 368 12.98 -9.53 0.09
CA TRP A 368 12.13 -9.33 1.27
C TRP A 368 12.96 -8.97 2.52
N TRP A 369 12.31 -8.59 3.63
CA TRP A 369 12.97 -8.20 4.90
C TRP A 369 13.90 -9.26 5.52
N SER A 370 13.85 -10.50 5.04
CA SER A 370 14.65 -11.62 5.56
C SER A 370 15.69 -12.16 4.58
N SER A 371 15.77 -11.62 3.35
CA SER A 371 16.66 -12.11 2.31
C SER A 371 17.49 -10.98 1.69
N THR A 372 18.71 -11.30 1.30
CA THR A 372 19.55 -10.47 0.42
C THR A 372 19.63 -11.14 -0.94
N GLY A 373 19.81 -10.35 -2.00
CA GLY A 373 19.94 -10.87 -3.35
C GLY A 373 21.18 -10.32 -4.01
N ASN A 374 21.96 -11.19 -4.64
CA ASN A 374 23.01 -10.76 -5.56
C ASN A 374 22.51 -11.00 -6.99
N TRP A 375 22.38 -9.92 -7.74
CA TRP A 375 21.79 -9.88 -9.07
C TRP A 375 22.89 -9.60 -10.09
N SER A 376 22.90 -10.30 -11.22
CA SER A 376 23.75 -9.97 -12.36
C SER A 376 22.94 -9.93 -13.64
N PHE A 377 23.26 -8.98 -14.51
CA PHE A 377 22.57 -8.79 -15.78
C PHE A 377 23.55 -9.14 -16.90
N PRO A 378 23.30 -10.19 -17.71
CA PRO A 378 24.22 -10.59 -18.76
C PRO A 378 24.30 -9.50 -19.84
N CYS A 379 25.48 -9.34 -20.45
CA CYS A 379 25.70 -8.35 -21.51
C CYS A 379 25.13 -8.76 -22.88
N GLN A 380 24.86 -10.05 -23.08
CA GLN A 380 24.23 -10.60 -24.29
C GLN A 380 22.76 -10.91 -24.05
N GLY A 381 21.90 -10.64 -25.03
CA GLY A 381 20.51 -11.12 -25.06
C GLY A 381 19.55 -10.43 -24.08
N THR A 382 20.03 -9.43 -23.35
CA THR A 382 19.21 -8.46 -22.62
C THR A 382 19.08 -7.21 -23.48
N ASN A 383 17.89 -6.61 -23.56
CA ASN A 383 17.75 -5.24 -24.09
C ASN A 383 18.28 -4.20 -23.09
N VAL A 384 19.29 -4.57 -22.30
CA VAL A 384 19.92 -3.74 -21.30
C VAL A 384 21.00 -2.94 -22.02
N LEU A 385 20.70 -1.67 -22.26
CA LEU A 385 21.69 -0.71 -22.68
C LEU A 385 22.35 -0.16 -21.41
N PHE A 386 23.68 -0.11 -21.40
CA PHE A 386 24.38 0.71 -20.42
C PHE A 386 24.05 2.17 -20.71
N CYS A 387 23.44 2.88 -19.76
CA CYS A 387 23.06 4.28 -19.96
C CYS A 387 24.28 5.18 -20.34
N SER A 388 25.50 4.79 -19.96
CA SER A 388 26.74 5.48 -20.34
C SER A 388 27.19 5.26 -21.79
N ALA A 389 26.75 4.18 -22.44
CA ALA A 389 27.05 3.89 -23.85
C ALA A 389 26.18 4.69 -24.83
N LEU A 390 25.07 5.28 -24.35
CA LEU A 390 24.18 6.13 -25.14
C LEU A 390 24.63 7.61 -25.22
N CYS A 391 25.64 8.02 -24.43
CA CYS A 391 26.07 9.43 -24.35
C CYS A 391 27.42 9.73 -25.03
N LYS A 392 27.98 8.83 -25.83
CA LYS A 392 29.26 9.05 -26.53
C LYS A 392 29.15 8.94 -28.05
N ARG A 393 28.46 9.88 -28.68
CA ARG A 393 28.85 10.40 -30.01
C ARG A 393 28.11 11.70 -30.34
N GLY A 394 28.84 12.82 -30.36
CA GLY A 394 28.45 14.04 -31.08
C GLY A 394 28.14 15.28 -30.23
N ASP A 395 29.17 16.13 -30.07
CA ASP A 395 29.15 17.59 -29.94
C ASP A 395 28.70 18.32 -28.64
N ASN A 396 29.72 18.80 -27.92
CA ASN A 396 29.85 20.05 -27.15
C ASN A 396 28.56 20.85 -26.85
N ASN A 397 28.04 20.77 -25.62
CA ASN A 397 27.95 21.88 -24.64
C ASN A 397 27.09 21.51 -23.41
N HIS A 398 27.67 21.72 -22.24
CA HIS A 398 27.12 21.95 -20.89
C HIS A 398 26.02 21.06 -20.26
N PHE A 399 26.28 20.75 -18.98
CA PHE A 399 25.48 20.02 -18.00
C PHE A 399 24.17 20.75 -17.61
N GLY A 400 23.09 19.98 -17.48
CA GLY A 400 21.88 20.38 -16.75
C GLY A 400 20.59 19.84 -17.37
N ASP A 401 19.84 19.07 -16.57
CA ASP A 401 18.46 18.62 -16.74
C ASP A 401 18.10 17.61 -17.86
N HIS A 402 17.53 16.50 -17.38
CA HIS A 402 16.67 15.54 -18.05
C HIS A 402 16.32 15.84 -19.51
N SER A 403 17.11 15.33 -20.45
CA SER A 403 16.63 15.01 -21.79
C SER A 403 17.63 14.13 -22.53
N CYS A 404 17.19 12.93 -22.91
CA CYS A 404 17.64 12.32 -24.16
C CYS A 404 16.41 11.78 -24.90
N PRO A 405 15.68 12.63 -25.66
CA PRO A 405 14.85 12.14 -26.74
C PRO A 405 15.28 12.80 -28.06
N ALA A 406 15.88 12.01 -28.95
CA ALA A 406 15.74 12.18 -30.39
C ALA A 406 16.13 10.87 -31.06
N ASP A 407 15.26 10.42 -31.96
CA ASP A 407 15.37 9.28 -32.86
C ASP A 407 16.80 8.92 -33.26
N LEU A 408 17.17 7.63 -33.23
CA LEU A 408 18.17 7.04 -34.13
C LEU A 408 18.20 5.50 -34.07
N LEU A 409 17.57 4.91 -35.09
CA LEU A 409 18.11 3.85 -35.95
C LEU A 409 19.07 2.83 -35.31
N ILE A 410 18.51 1.74 -34.77
CA ILE A 410 19.19 0.42 -34.82
C ILE A 410 18.28 -0.52 -35.60
N SER A 411 18.19 -0.30 -36.91
CA SER A 411 17.44 -1.16 -37.84
C SER A 411 18.33 -1.85 -38.90
N SER A 412 19.65 -1.77 -38.83
CA SER A 412 20.47 -2.19 -39.98
C SER A 412 21.69 -3.09 -39.74
N TYR A 413 22.01 -3.53 -38.51
CA TYR A 413 23.26 -4.30 -38.30
C TYR A 413 23.14 -5.65 -37.56
N LEU A 414 21.94 -6.22 -37.40
CA LEU A 414 21.75 -7.56 -36.81
C LEU A 414 21.00 -8.55 -37.73
N LYS A 415 21.12 -8.36 -39.04
CA LYS A 415 20.86 -9.42 -40.03
C LYS A 415 22.09 -9.64 -40.87
N LEU A 416 23.02 -10.45 -40.38
CA LEU A 416 23.89 -11.31 -41.17
C LEU A 416 24.10 -12.61 -40.39
#